data_AF-A0A9D7A0T2-F1
#
_entry.id   AF-A0A9D7A0T2-F1
#
_cell.length_a   1.000
_cell.length_b   1.000
_cell.length_c   1.000
_cell.angle_alpha   90.00
_cell.angle_beta   90.00
_cell.angle_gamma   90.00
#
_symmetry.space_group_name_H-M   'P 1'
#
loop_
_entity.id
_entity.type
_entity.pdbx_description
1 polymer ?
#
loop_
_entity_poly.entity_id
_entity_poly.type
_entity_poly.pdbx_seq_one_letter_code
_entity_poly.pdbx_strand_id
1 'polypeptide(L)'
;MSLAIRFAYAGVWFIVVVITFLVMGVLPSLFKAIWFAAFYLTLTLPARTLRVSSFGLLFFAGLLVVSHLTLAFQFTFTSLFLPPLWSNDGRFWHTVFLAPITEEFAKLAALLILLLIWKINRARLAFGATDVMLCGLAIGIGLNMFEDMLIGSATITTPGIVTNILVPWTEMQTARGRPDVVFIGHAASAAFIGLALGWARYLPRVIRYLPTLLVWLWMIWSHALYNGQDEFARGHLVFFTAPLTWITPYIFFIAASATAAFEAFLLHYRVTPVEYRNLTRRLAYARLWLRRHPRDRAQAERGVTGIIAALERD
;
A
#
# COMPACT_ATOMS: atom_id res chain seq x y z
N MET A 1 8.12 -25.49 10.27
CA MET A 1 9.10 -24.43 10.62
C MET A 1 8.66 -23.79 11.93
N SER A 2 9.45 -23.96 13.00
CA SER A 2 9.12 -23.50 14.36
C SER A 2 9.08 -21.96 14.46
N LEU A 3 8.41 -21.45 15.49
CA LEU A 3 8.33 -20.01 15.77
C LEU A 3 9.73 -19.38 15.93
N ALA A 4 10.64 -20.11 16.59
CA ALA A 4 12.04 -19.72 16.77
C ALA A 4 12.78 -19.54 15.44
N ILE A 5 12.57 -20.44 14.48
CA ILE A 5 13.18 -20.33 13.14
C ILE A 5 12.60 -19.12 12.38
N ARG A 6 11.30 -18.82 12.52
CA ARG A 6 10.68 -17.63 11.92
C ARG A 6 11.25 -16.32 12.49
N PHE A 7 11.47 -16.27 13.80
CA PHE A 7 12.12 -15.13 14.46
C PHE A 7 13.60 -15.00 14.05
N ALA A 8 14.33 -16.11 13.93
CA ALA A 8 15.71 -16.10 13.45
C ALA A 8 15.81 -15.55 12.02
N TYR A 9 14.93 -15.98 11.10
CA TYR A 9 14.88 -15.42 9.74
C TYR A 9 14.50 -13.94 9.72
N ALA A 10 13.58 -13.50 10.57
CA ALA A 10 13.25 -12.09 10.71
C ALA A 10 14.42 -11.26 11.26
N GLY A 11 15.19 -11.82 12.20
CA GLY A 11 16.40 -11.20 12.74
C GLY A 11 17.53 -11.11 11.70
N VAL A 12 17.81 -12.19 10.97
CA VAL A 12 18.77 -12.18 9.86
C VAL A 12 18.36 -11.17 8.78
N TRP A 13 17.07 -11.11 8.46
CA TRP A 13 16.54 -10.11 7.54
C TRP A 13 16.79 -8.68 8.03
N PHE A 14 16.48 -8.41 9.29
CA PHE A 14 16.71 -7.12 9.92
C PHE A 14 18.20 -6.74 9.90
N ILE A 15 19.10 -7.71 10.12
CA ILE A 15 20.54 -7.50 10.05
C ILE A 15 20.99 -7.17 8.62
N VAL A 16 20.49 -7.89 7.59
CA VAL A 16 20.82 -7.60 6.18
C VAL A 16 20.38 -6.19 5.81
N VAL A 17 19.15 -5.80 6.17
CA VAL A 17 18.63 -4.44 6.02
C VAL A 17 19.56 -3.46 6.72
N VAL A 18 19.83 -3.60 8.02
CA VAL A 18 20.72 -2.68 8.75
C VAL A 18 22.12 -2.56 8.12
N ILE A 19 22.72 -3.66 7.68
CA ILE A 19 24.05 -3.66 7.03
C ILE A 19 24.01 -2.94 5.68
N THR A 20 23.01 -3.21 4.83
CA THR A 20 22.87 -2.53 3.54
C THR A 20 22.80 -1.01 3.73
N PHE A 21 22.06 -0.54 4.74
CA PHE A 21 21.92 0.89 4.99
C PHE A 21 23.15 1.53 5.65
N LEU A 22 23.84 0.80 6.54
CA LEU A 22 25.13 1.24 7.10
C LEU A 22 26.16 1.46 6.00
N VAL A 23 26.22 0.57 5.01
CA VAL A 23 27.11 0.68 3.86
C VAL A 23 26.73 1.86 2.95
N MET A 24 25.43 2.18 2.85
CA MET A 24 24.92 3.23 1.97
C MET A 24 24.89 4.64 2.60
N GLY A 25 25.25 4.80 3.87
CA GLY A 25 25.32 6.12 4.53
C GLY A 25 23.96 6.78 4.85
N VAL A 26 22.85 6.09 4.67
CA VAL A 26 21.45 6.58 4.85
C VAL A 26 20.88 6.24 6.24
N LEU A 27 21.70 6.39 7.28
CA LEU A 27 21.35 5.96 8.64
C LEU A 27 20.04 6.57 9.20
N PRO A 28 19.73 7.87 9.02
CA PRO A 28 18.47 8.43 9.48
C PRO A 28 17.24 7.81 8.81
N SER A 29 17.35 7.49 7.52
CA SER A 29 16.31 6.82 6.74
C SER A 29 16.11 5.36 7.17
N LEU A 30 17.17 4.68 7.63
CA LEU A 30 17.07 3.33 8.21
C LEU A 30 16.16 3.29 9.44
N PHE A 31 16.30 4.25 10.36
CA PHE A 31 15.46 4.28 11.56
C PHE A 31 13.98 4.50 11.20
N LYS A 32 13.70 5.39 10.25
CA LYS A 32 12.34 5.58 9.70
C LYS A 32 11.82 4.29 9.06
N ALA A 33 12.65 3.58 8.28
CA ALA A 33 12.33 2.31 7.63
C ALA A 33 11.90 1.24 8.63
N ILE A 34 12.77 1.03 9.63
CA ILE A 34 12.59 0.05 10.69
C ILE A 34 11.33 0.36 11.48
N TRP A 35 11.18 1.62 11.91
CA TRP A 35 10.02 2.05 12.69
C TRP A 35 8.73 1.86 11.91
N PHE A 36 8.67 2.30 10.65
CA PHE A 36 7.46 2.18 9.83
C PHE A 36 7.06 0.73 9.62
N ALA A 37 8.03 -0.11 9.24
CA ALA A 37 7.80 -1.53 9.06
C ALA A 37 7.33 -2.18 10.36
N ALA A 38 8.02 -1.94 11.48
CA ALA A 38 7.68 -2.50 12.78
C ALA A 38 6.30 -2.05 13.28
N PHE A 39 5.96 -0.78 13.11
CA PHE A 39 4.68 -0.22 13.53
C PHE A 39 3.52 -0.87 12.76
N TYR A 40 3.55 -0.89 11.43
CA TYR A 40 2.44 -1.45 10.65
C TYR A 40 2.39 -2.98 10.71
N LEU A 41 3.54 -3.68 10.82
CA LEU A 41 3.55 -5.12 11.07
C LEU A 41 2.91 -5.49 12.41
N THR A 42 3.08 -4.65 13.42
CA THR A 42 2.45 -4.81 14.74
C THR A 42 0.96 -4.47 14.68
N LEU A 43 0.60 -3.33 14.06
CA LEU A 43 -0.78 -2.87 13.92
C LEU A 43 -1.67 -3.90 13.21
N THR A 44 -1.15 -4.55 12.18
CA THR A 44 -1.91 -5.54 11.40
C THR A 44 -1.66 -6.98 11.87
N LEU A 45 -0.92 -7.20 12.95
CA LEU A 45 -0.65 -8.55 13.48
C LEU A 45 -1.93 -9.39 13.68
N PRO A 46 -3.06 -8.83 14.16
CA PRO A 46 -4.31 -9.58 14.33
C PRO A 46 -4.98 -10.00 13.01
N ALA A 47 -4.66 -9.34 11.89
CA ALA A 47 -5.33 -9.50 10.60
C ALA A 47 -4.45 -10.14 9.51
N ARG A 48 -3.12 -10.14 9.69
CA ARG A 48 -2.16 -10.52 8.65
C ARG A 48 -2.08 -12.02 8.42
N THR A 49 -1.82 -12.39 7.16
CA THR A 49 -1.52 -13.77 6.77
C THR A 49 -0.17 -13.89 6.04
N LEU A 50 0.46 -12.76 5.70
CA LEU A 50 1.79 -12.72 5.09
C LEU A 50 2.91 -13.20 6.02
N ARG A 51 3.87 -13.91 5.42
CA ARG A 51 5.13 -14.25 6.06
C ARG A 51 6.04 -13.01 6.08
N VAL A 52 6.73 -12.78 7.19
CA VAL A 52 7.69 -11.68 7.32
C VAL A 52 8.77 -11.72 6.23
N SER A 53 9.19 -12.91 5.80
CA SER A 53 10.17 -13.07 4.71
C SER A 53 9.70 -12.48 3.37
N SER A 54 8.39 -12.42 3.12
CA SER A 54 7.84 -11.78 1.92
C SER A 54 8.06 -10.28 1.91
N PHE A 55 8.12 -9.65 3.09
CA PHE A 55 8.43 -8.23 3.23
C PHE A 55 9.83 -7.91 2.69
N GLY A 56 10.81 -8.77 3.00
CA GLY A 56 12.17 -8.60 2.52
C GLY A 56 12.34 -8.72 1.01
N LEU A 57 11.72 -9.72 0.40
CA LEU A 57 11.76 -9.88 -1.05
C LEU A 57 11.15 -8.67 -1.76
N LEU A 58 10.01 -8.19 -1.26
CA LEU A 58 9.29 -7.04 -1.85
C LEU A 58 10.02 -5.73 -1.63
N PHE A 59 10.68 -5.58 -0.49
CA PHE A 59 11.60 -4.48 -0.23
C PHE A 59 12.73 -4.42 -1.27
N PHE A 60 13.44 -5.52 -1.50
CA PHE A 60 14.49 -5.58 -2.52
C PHE A 60 13.94 -5.41 -3.94
N ALA A 61 12.74 -5.91 -4.21
CA ALA A 61 12.08 -5.64 -5.48
C ALA A 61 11.82 -4.14 -5.67
N GLY A 62 11.35 -3.43 -4.64
CA GLY A 62 11.22 -1.97 -4.65
C GLY A 62 12.56 -1.28 -4.95
N LEU A 63 13.57 -1.57 -4.14
CA LEU A 63 14.90 -0.96 -4.20
C LEU A 63 15.62 -1.21 -5.55
N LEU A 64 15.70 -2.47 -5.98
CA LEU A 64 16.58 -2.90 -7.08
C LEU A 64 15.86 -3.03 -8.42
N VAL A 65 14.57 -3.32 -8.42
CA VAL A 65 13.83 -3.59 -9.67
C VAL A 65 12.93 -2.42 -10.02
N VAL A 66 11.96 -2.11 -9.15
CA VAL A 66 10.94 -1.09 -9.42
C VAL A 66 11.60 0.27 -9.61
N SER A 67 12.51 0.67 -8.71
CA SER A 67 13.21 1.96 -8.79
C SER A 67 14.02 2.11 -10.08
N HIS A 68 14.81 1.08 -10.43
CA HIS A 68 15.70 1.13 -11.59
C HIS A 68 14.93 1.08 -12.91
N LEU A 69 13.86 0.28 -13.00
CA LEU A 69 12.99 0.26 -14.18
C LEU A 69 12.26 1.58 -14.36
N THR A 70 11.82 2.20 -13.26
CA THR A 70 11.16 3.51 -13.30
C THR A 70 12.13 4.57 -13.81
N LEU A 71 13.34 4.61 -13.26
CA LEU A 71 14.37 5.55 -13.68
C LEU A 71 14.81 5.34 -15.14
N ALA A 72 14.99 4.08 -15.56
CA ALA A 72 15.33 3.75 -16.95
C ALA A 72 14.22 4.20 -17.92
N PHE A 73 12.95 4.00 -17.55
CA PHE A 73 11.81 4.49 -18.32
C PHE A 73 11.80 6.01 -18.39
N GLN A 74 11.97 6.71 -17.27
CA GLN A 74 12.00 8.17 -17.22
C GLN A 74 13.11 8.75 -18.08
N PHE A 75 14.34 8.23 -17.98
CA PHE A 75 15.47 8.68 -18.81
C PHE A 75 15.23 8.43 -20.30
N THR A 76 14.71 7.26 -20.65
CA THR A 76 14.41 6.91 -22.04
C THR A 76 13.33 7.83 -22.60
N PHE A 77 12.23 8.01 -21.85
CA PHE A 77 11.11 8.83 -22.28
C PHE A 77 11.52 10.30 -22.42
N THR A 78 12.30 10.81 -21.47
CA THR A 78 12.79 12.19 -21.49
C THR A 78 13.70 12.44 -22.67
N SER A 79 14.62 11.52 -22.95
CA SER A 79 15.58 11.65 -24.05
C SER A 79 14.92 11.59 -25.44
N LEU A 80 13.78 10.91 -25.55
CA LEU A 80 13.08 10.70 -26.83
C LEU A 80 11.95 11.69 -27.08
N PHE A 81 11.26 12.15 -26.04
CA PHE A 81 9.97 12.83 -26.18
C PHE A 81 9.85 14.17 -25.44
N LEU A 82 10.76 14.48 -24.51
CA LEU A 82 10.69 15.71 -23.72
C LEU A 82 11.86 16.65 -24.03
N PRO A 83 11.74 17.95 -23.72
CA PRO A 83 12.89 18.85 -23.76
C PRO A 83 14.02 18.35 -22.83
N PRO A 84 15.28 18.64 -23.14
CA PRO A 84 16.42 18.18 -22.33
C PRO A 84 16.32 18.64 -20.87
N LEU A 85 16.75 17.80 -19.92
CA LEU A 85 16.69 18.07 -18.48
C LEU A 85 17.47 19.33 -18.05
N TRP A 86 18.44 19.78 -18.84
CA TRP A 86 19.18 21.03 -18.58
C TRP A 86 18.39 22.29 -18.93
N SER A 87 17.22 22.17 -19.57
CA SER A 87 16.32 23.29 -19.84
C SER A 87 15.27 23.42 -18.73
N ASN A 88 14.81 24.64 -18.47
CA ASN A 88 13.74 24.88 -17.48
C ASN A 88 12.46 24.11 -17.84
N ASP A 89 12.08 24.09 -19.12
CA ASP A 89 10.90 23.37 -19.58
C ASP A 89 11.07 21.86 -19.43
N GLY A 90 12.24 21.31 -19.77
CA GLY A 90 12.54 19.89 -19.61
C GLY A 90 12.52 19.47 -18.14
N ARG A 91 13.11 20.28 -17.25
CA ARG A 91 13.06 20.06 -15.79
C ARG A 91 11.62 20.10 -15.28
N PHE A 92 10.83 21.07 -15.71
CA PHE A 92 9.41 21.17 -15.34
C PHE A 92 8.61 19.95 -15.78
N TRP A 93 8.68 19.57 -17.06
CA TRP A 93 7.95 18.42 -17.60
C TRP A 93 8.35 17.10 -16.93
N HIS A 94 9.65 16.93 -16.66
CA HIS A 94 10.16 15.76 -15.97
C HIS A 94 9.66 15.70 -14.52
N THR A 95 9.94 16.73 -13.73
CA THR A 95 9.77 16.76 -12.28
C THR A 95 8.30 16.84 -11.87
N VAL A 96 7.47 17.59 -12.61
CA VAL A 96 6.06 17.83 -12.25
C VAL A 96 5.11 16.79 -12.86
N PHE A 97 5.43 16.23 -14.02
CA PHE A 97 4.52 15.32 -14.72
C PHE A 97 5.08 13.91 -14.83
N LEU A 98 6.22 13.74 -15.51
CA LEU A 98 6.70 12.41 -15.83
C LEU A 98 7.05 11.61 -14.58
N ALA A 99 7.84 12.17 -13.65
CA ALA A 99 8.28 11.47 -12.46
C ALA A 99 7.11 11.03 -11.55
N PRO A 100 6.21 11.92 -11.11
CA PRO A 100 5.05 11.54 -10.30
C PRO A 100 4.17 10.48 -10.97
N ILE A 101 3.86 10.63 -12.26
CA ILE A 101 2.99 9.67 -12.97
C ILE A 101 3.66 8.30 -13.04
N THR A 102 4.93 8.27 -13.43
CA THR A 102 5.64 7.00 -13.65
C THR A 102 5.94 6.28 -12.34
N GLU A 103 6.28 7.00 -11.27
CA GLU A 103 6.58 6.40 -9.96
C GLU A 103 5.33 5.87 -9.27
N GLU A 104 4.22 6.61 -9.29
CA GLU A 104 2.96 6.08 -8.74
C GLU A 104 2.40 4.94 -9.61
N PHE A 105 2.58 5.01 -10.94
CA PHE A 105 2.23 3.89 -11.82
C PHE A 105 3.09 2.65 -11.54
N ALA A 106 4.39 2.80 -11.31
CA ALA A 106 5.30 1.70 -10.99
C ALA A 106 4.90 0.99 -9.69
N LYS A 107 4.49 1.74 -8.66
CA LYS A 107 3.94 1.18 -7.41
C LYS A 107 2.68 0.35 -7.67
N LEU A 108 1.72 0.90 -8.42
CA LEU A 108 0.49 0.19 -8.80
C LEU A 108 0.79 -1.06 -9.64
N ALA A 109 1.67 -0.95 -10.64
CA ALA A 109 2.05 -2.05 -11.51
C ALA A 109 2.73 -3.18 -10.74
N ALA A 110 3.66 -2.87 -9.83
CA ALA A 110 4.33 -3.85 -8.99
C ALA A 110 3.33 -4.65 -8.13
N LEU A 111 2.35 -3.96 -7.54
CA LEU A 111 1.27 -4.60 -6.78
C LEU A 111 0.37 -5.47 -7.66
N LEU A 112 -0.01 -5.01 -8.85
CA LEU A 112 -0.82 -5.78 -9.79
C LEU A 112 -0.09 -7.04 -10.28
N ILE A 113 1.21 -6.94 -10.57
CA ILE A 113 2.06 -8.08 -10.94
C ILE A 113 2.13 -9.07 -9.78
N LEU A 114 2.31 -8.61 -8.55
CA LEU A 114 2.32 -9.47 -7.36
C LEU A 114 1.00 -10.22 -7.21
N LEU A 115 -0.14 -9.52 -7.33
CA LEU A 115 -1.46 -10.13 -7.27
C LEU A 115 -1.69 -11.13 -8.42
N LEU A 116 -1.17 -10.85 -9.61
CA LEU A 116 -1.23 -11.74 -10.76
C LEU A 116 -0.42 -13.03 -10.50
N ILE A 117 0.83 -12.90 -10.05
CA ILE A 117 1.68 -14.05 -9.68
C ILE A 117 0.99 -14.90 -8.62
N TRP A 118 0.40 -14.29 -7.61
CA TRP A 118 -0.32 -15.04 -6.57
C TRP A 118 -1.57 -15.74 -7.09
N LYS A 119 -2.35 -15.07 -7.95
CA LYS A 119 -3.51 -15.67 -8.61
C LYS A 119 -3.10 -16.90 -9.43
N ILE A 120 -2.01 -16.81 -10.19
CA ILE A 120 -1.49 -17.91 -11.01
C ILE A 120 -1.07 -19.08 -10.13
N ASN A 121 -0.35 -18.81 -9.04
CA ASN A 121 0.18 -19.85 -8.15
C ASN A 121 -0.85 -20.45 -7.19
N ARG A 122 -2.12 -20.04 -7.27
CA ARG A 122 -3.21 -20.47 -6.37
C ARG A 122 -2.82 -20.39 -4.89
N ALA A 123 -1.91 -19.48 -4.54
CA ALA A 123 -1.61 -19.18 -3.15
C ALA A 123 -2.95 -18.78 -2.52
N ARG A 124 -3.46 -19.60 -1.58
CA ARG A 124 -4.82 -19.46 -1.05
C ARG A 124 -5.05 -17.99 -0.69
N LEU A 125 -6.18 -17.45 -1.15
CA LEU A 125 -6.69 -16.07 -0.99
C LEU A 125 -6.99 -15.71 0.49
N ALA A 126 -6.08 -16.03 1.40
CA ALA A 126 -6.12 -15.67 2.80
C ALA A 126 -5.74 -14.19 3.02
N PHE A 127 -5.19 -13.52 1.99
CA PHE A 127 -4.61 -12.19 2.12
C PHE A 127 -5.64 -11.05 2.15
N GLY A 128 -5.76 -10.38 3.30
CA GLY A 128 -6.58 -9.20 3.48
C GLY A 128 -6.06 -7.97 2.74
N ALA A 129 -6.83 -6.89 2.73
CA ALA A 129 -6.39 -5.57 2.35
C ALA A 129 -5.19 -5.08 3.19
N THR A 130 -5.09 -5.48 4.45
CA THR A 130 -3.87 -5.24 5.26
C THR A 130 -2.63 -5.93 4.68
N ASP A 131 -2.76 -7.15 4.15
CA ASP A 131 -1.63 -7.85 3.55
C ASP A 131 -1.16 -7.15 2.26
N VAL A 132 -2.10 -6.73 1.39
CA VAL A 132 -1.74 -5.97 0.18
C VAL A 132 -1.13 -4.61 0.53
N MET A 133 -1.63 -3.94 1.58
CA MET A 133 -1.02 -2.73 2.13
C MET A 133 0.42 -2.97 2.58
N LEU A 134 0.70 -4.06 3.31
CA LEU A 134 2.06 -4.39 3.76
C LEU A 134 3.00 -4.70 2.58
N CYS A 135 2.49 -5.30 1.51
CA CYS A 135 3.26 -5.48 0.28
C CYS A 135 3.61 -4.15 -0.37
N GLY A 136 2.64 -3.23 -0.44
CA GLY A 136 2.87 -1.87 -0.90
C GLY A 136 3.90 -1.15 -0.04
N LEU A 137 3.76 -1.23 1.27
CA LEU A 137 4.69 -0.67 2.25
C LEU A 137 6.12 -1.17 2.01
N ALA A 138 6.32 -2.48 1.85
CA ALA A 138 7.63 -3.05 1.61
C ALA A 138 8.27 -2.50 0.32
N ILE A 139 7.54 -2.52 -0.80
CA ILE A 139 8.00 -1.98 -2.09
C ILE A 139 8.34 -0.50 -1.96
N GLY A 140 7.45 0.27 -1.33
CA GLY A 140 7.60 1.71 -1.17
C GLY A 140 8.76 2.11 -0.26
N ILE A 141 9.08 1.33 0.78
CA ILE A 141 10.30 1.55 1.58
C ILE A 141 11.55 1.36 0.71
N GLY A 142 11.57 0.36 -0.16
CA GLY A 142 12.67 0.16 -1.11
C GLY A 142 12.83 1.33 -2.09
N LEU A 143 11.71 1.90 -2.56
CA LEU A 143 11.70 3.09 -3.42
C LEU A 143 12.23 4.33 -2.69
N ASN A 144 11.70 4.65 -1.50
CA ASN A 144 12.18 5.79 -0.70
C ASN A 144 13.68 5.71 -0.45
N MET A 145 14.19 4.52 -0.16
CA MET A 145 15.62 4.34 0.05
C MET A 145 16.45 4.62 -1.18
N PHE A 146 16.01 4.13 -2.35
CA PHE A 146 16.72 4.39 -3.60
C PHE A 146 16.82 5.88 -3.86
N GLU A 147 15.73 6.61 -3.60
CA GLU A 147 15.68 8.06 -3.74
C GLU A 147 16.57 8.79 -2.71
N ASP A 148 16.49 8.42 -1.43
CA ASP A 148 17.32 8.97 -0.36
C ASP A 148 18.83 8.79 -0.64
N MET A 149 19.23 7.71 -1.33
CA MET A 149 20.61 7.48 -1.76
C MET A 149 21.07 8.45 -2.86
N LEU A 150 20.17 8.90 -3.73
CA LEU A 150 20.49 9.74 -4.90
C LEU A 150 20.38 11.24 -4.60
N ILE A 151 19.35 11.63 -3.86
CA ILE A 151 19.01 13.05 -3.64
C ILE A 151 19.64 13.57 -2.34
N GLY A 152 20.14 12.67 -1.48
CA GLY A 152 20.60 13.01 -0.14
C GLY A 152 19.41 13.38 0.75
N SER A 153 19.58 13.29 2.07
CA SER A 153 18.50 13.61 3.00
C SER A 153 18.19 15.11 2.93
N ALA A 154 17.19 15.50 2.13
CA ALA A 154 16.68 16.86 2.15
C ALA A 154 16.26 17.22 3.58
N THR A 155 16.40 18.49 3.97
CA THR A 155 15.95 19.01 5.27
C THR A 155 14.42 19.01 5.30
N ILE A 156 13.87 17.81 5.52
CA ILE A 156 12.46 17.53 5.57
C ILE A 156 11.97 17.90 6.97
N THR A 157 11.08 18.88 7.05
CA THR A 157 10.32 19.11 8.27
C THR A 157 9.12 18.17 8.27
N THR A 158 8.84 17.52 9.40
CA THR A 158 7.71 16.60 9.55
C THR A 158 6.68 17.26 10.49
N PRO A 159 5.45 17.57 10.02
CA PRO A 159 4.49 18.31 10.82
C PRO A 159 3.80 17.44 11.90
N GLY A 160 4.41 17.39 13.09
CA GLY A 160 3.76 16.90 14.31
C GLY A 160 3.78 15.38 14.51
N ILE A 161 3.05 14.90 15.52
CA ILE A 161 3.08 13.50 16.01
C ILE A 161 2.66 12.50 14.92
N VAL A 162 1.64 12.82 14.12
CA VAL A 162 1.12 11.90 13.09
C VAL A 162 2.15 11.64 11.99
N THR A 163 2.85 12.67 11.52
CA THR A 163 3.86 12.55 10.46
C THR A 163 5.22 12.04 10.97
N ASN A 164 5.50 12.20 12.26
CA ASN A 164 6.75 11.73 12.88
C ASN A 164 6.67 10.28 13.36
N ILE A 165 5.50 9.86 13.85
CA ILE A 165 5.33 8.58 14.54
C ILE A 165 4.45 7.62 13.72
N LEU A 166 3.37 8.09 13.11
CA LEU A 166 2.38 7.20 12.47
C LEU A 166 2.63 6.98 10.98
N VAL A 167 3.19 7.98 10.29
CA VAL A 167 3.53 7.94 8.86
C VAL A 167 4.92 8.55 8.62
N PRO A 168 5.99 7.87 9.08
CA PRO A 168 7.37 8.32 8.85
C PRO A 168 7.69 8.42 7.34
N TRP A 169 8.57 9.35 6.95
CA TRP A 169 8.75 9.87 5.58
C TRP A 169 7.57 10.66 5.01
N THR A 170 6.70 11.17 5.87
CA THR A 170 5.93 12.34 5.45
C THR A 170 6.90 13.52 5.29
N GLU A 171 6.94 14.10 4.12
CA GLU A 171 7.82 15.19 3.75
C GLU A 171 7.04 16.49 3.63
N MET A 172 7.51 17.54 4.31
CA MET A 172 6.99 18.89 4.15
C MET A 172 8.06 19.79 3.58
N GLN A 173 7.74 20.40 2.44
CA GLN A 173 8.54 21.47 1.87
C GLN A 173 7.97 22.81 2.34
N THR A 174 8.72 23.50 3.19
CA THR A 174 8.44 24.87 3.62
C THR A 174 9.08 25.86 2.65
N ALA A 175 8.29 26.49 1.79
CA ALA A 175 8.80 27.54 0.90
C ALA A 175 8.28 28.92 1.34
N ARG A 176 9.19 29.89 1.54
CA ARG A 176 8.83 31.25 1.98
C ARG A 176 7.83 31.90 1.01
N GLY A 177 6.59 32.12 1.50
CA GLY A 177 5.52 32.78 0.76
C GLY A 177 4.68 31.86 -0.15
N ARG A 178 4.77 30.53 0.01
CA ARG A 178 3.90 29.54 -0.64
C ARG A 178 3.20 28.68 0.42
N PRO A 179 2.03 28.08 0.12
CA PRO A 179 1.43 27.09 1.00
C PRO A 179 2.36 25.89 1.15
N ASP A 180 2.51 25.38 2.37
CA ASP A 180 3.26 24.16 2.63
C ASP A 180 2.58 22.96 1.96
N VAL A 181 3.35 22.13 1.26
CA VAL A 181 2.88 20.89 0.65
C VAL A 181 3.42 19.71 1.45
N VAL A 182 2.55 18.73 1.73
CA VAL A 182 2.87 17.54 2.50
C VAL A 182 2.76 16.29 1.62
N PHE A 183 3.88 15.64 1.33
CA PHE A 183 3.90 14.37 0.62
C PHE A 183 4.12 13.23 1.62
N ILE A 184 3.37 12.13 1.52
CA ILE A 184 3.49 11.03 2.51
C ILE A 184 4.66 10.07 2.24
N GLY A 185 5.46 10.32 1.19
CA GLY A 185 6.56 9.47 0.77
C GLY A 185 6.12 8.23 0.00
N HIS A 186 7.04 7.58 -0.72
CA HIS A 186 6.76 6.39 -1.54
C HIS A 186 6.31 5.20 -0.69
N ALA A 187 6.83 5.06 0.53
CA ALA A 187 6.45 4.00 1.45
C ALA A 187 4.96 4.04 1.81
N ALA A 188 4.46 5.20 2.25
CA ALA A 188 3.06 5.34 2.61
C ALA A 188 2.16 5.42 1.37
N SER A 189 2.61 6.03 0.26
CA SER A 189 1.81 6.09 -0.97
C SER A 189 1.58 4.70 -1.56
N ALA A 190 2.63 3.86 -1.64
CA ALA A 190 2.51 2.48 -2.10
C ALA A 190 1.65 1.63 -1.16
N ALA A 191 1.79 1.81 0.17
CA ALA A 191 0.93 1.15 1.15
C ALA A 191 -0.54 1.55 0.97
N PHE A 192 -0.83 2.83 0.74
CA PHE A 192 -2.20 3.32 0.57
C PHE A 192 -2.83 2.81 -0.73
N ILE A 193 -2.08 2.81 -1.84
CA ILE A 193 -2.51 2.18 -3.10
C ILE A 193 -2.79 0.69 -2.86
N GLY A 194 -1.89 -0.02 -2.16
CA GLY A 194 -2.03 -1.43 -1.81
C GLY A 194 -3.27 -1.71 -0.96
N LEU A 195 -3.53 -0.87 0.04
CA LEU A 195 -4.72 -0.95 0.90
C LEU A 195 -6.00 -0.80 0.05
N ALA A 196 -6.07 0.25 -0.77
CA ALA A 196 -7.21 0.53 -1.63
C ALA A 196 -7.46 -0.58 -2.65
N LEU A 197 -6.39 -1.13 -3.24
CA LEU A 197 -6.43 -2.30 -4.11
C LEU A 197 -6.90 -3.57 -3.39
N GLY A 198 -6.46 -3.76 -2.15
CA GLY A 198 -6.91 -4.85 -1.30
C GLY A 198 -8.41 -4.82 -1.03
N TRP A 199 -8.97 -3.62 -0.80
CA TRP A 199 -10.41 -3.42 -0.57
C TRP A 199 -11.31 -3.85 -1.73
N ALA A 200 -10.77 -3.99 -2.94
CA ALA A 200 -11.48 -4.50 -4.10
C ALA A 200 -12.20 -5.84 -3.83
N ARG A 201 -11.67 -6.67 -2.91
CA ARG A 201 -12.29 -7.95 -2.56
C ARG A 201 -13.60 -7.80 -1.77
N TYR A 202 -13.75 -6.72 -1.00
CA TYR A 202 -14.92 -6.46 -0.16
C TYR A 202 -16.04 -5.73 -0.91
N LEU A 203 -15.69 -5.07 -2.01
CA LEU A 203 -16.61 -4.21 -2.74
C LEU A 203 -17.39 -4.92 -3.87
N PRO A 204 -18.59 -4.40 -4.22
CA PRO A 204 -19.33 -4.82 -5.41
C PRO A 204 -18.51 -4.64 -6.70
N ARG A 205 -18.77 -5.48 -7.71
CA ARG A 205 -18.01 -5.46 -8.99
C ARG A 205 -17.96 -4.09 -9.66
N VAL A 206 -19.05 -3.32 -9.58
CA VAL A 206 -19.21 -2.01 -10.26
C VAL A 206 -18.24 -0.96 -9.71
N ILE A 207 -17.98 -0.95 -8.40
CA ILE A 207 -17.16 0.07 -7.73
C ILE A 207 -15.85 -0.51 -7.18
N ARG A 208 -15.53 -1.74 -7.56
CA ARG A 208 -14.47 -2.55 -6.96
C ARG A 208 -13.11 -1.85 -6.92
N TYR A 209 -12.73 -1.23 -8.04
CA TYR A 209 -11.41 -0.60 -8.20
C TYR A 209 -11.48 0.93 -8.13
N LEU A 210 -12.66 1.49 -7.85
CA LEU A 210 -12.83 2.93 -7.72
C LEU A 210 -11.96 3.51 -6.60
N PRO A 211 -11.87 2.91 -5.39
CA PRO A 211 -10.97 3.42 -4.36
C PRO A 211 -9.49 3.42 -4.79
N THR A 212 -9.05 2.36 -5.47
CA THR A 212 -7.67 2.27 -5.98
C THR A 212 -7.38 3.38 -6.98
N LEU A 213 -8.29 3.62 -7.92
CA LEU A 213 -8.15 4.69 -8.91
C LEU A 213 -8.08 6.06 -8.24
N LEU A 214 -8.97 6.32 -7.27
CA LEU A 214 -9.00 7.60 -6.55
C LEU A 214 -7.72 7.82 -5.74
N VAL A 215 -7.27 6.82 -4.98
CA VAL A 215 -6.03 6.91 -4.21
C VAL A 215 -4.82 7.06 -5.14
N TRP A 216 -4.75 6.31 -6.22
CA TRP A 216 -3.65 6.41 -7.19
C TRP A 216 -3.56 7.79 -7.84
N LEU A 217 -4.68 8.34 -8.31
CA LEU A 217 -4.73 9.70 -8.87
C LEU A 217 -4.42 10.77 -7.81
N TRP A 218 -4.87 10.57 -6.57
CA TRP A 218 -4.48 11.43 -5.45
C TRP A 218 -2.97 11.39 -5.26
N MET A 219 -2.34 10.21 -5.19
CA MET A 219 -0.88 10.14 -5.00
C MET A 219 -0.12 10.82 -6.13
N ILE A 220 -0.55 10.66 -7.40
CA ILE A 220 0.06 11.38 -8.53
C ILE A 220 -0.04 12.89 -8.34
N TRP A 221 -1.25 13.38 -8.01
CA TRP A 221 -1.48 14.80 -7.82
C TRP A 221 -0.68 15.37 -6.63
N SER A 222 -0.67 14.68 -5.49
CA SER A 222 0.08 15.11 -4.29
C SER A 222 1.59 15.11 -4.53
N HIS A 223 2.10 14.13 -5.26
CA HIS A 223 3.51 14.01 -5.60
C HIS A 223 3.91 15.09 -6.63
N ALA A 224 3.10 15.33 -7.66
CA ALA A 224 3.31 16.42 -8.61
C ALA A 224 3.34 17.80 -7.96
N LEU A 225 2.47 18.04 -6.98
CA LEU A 225 2.49 19.29 -6.22
C LEU A 225 3.74 19.45 -5.37
N TYR A 226 4.20 18.38 -4.74
CA TYR A 226 5.41 18.38 -3.94
C TYR A 226 6.63 18.69 -4.81
N ASN A 227 6.81 17.96 -5.91
CA ASN A 227 7.92 18.15 -6.83
C ASN A 227 7.88 19.50 -7.55
N GLY A 228 6.69 20.00 -7.88
CA GLY A 228 6.51 21.28 -8.55
C GLY A 228 6.73 22.49 -7.65
N GLN A 229 6.82 22.32 -6.33
CA GLN A 229 6.85 23.44 -5.40
C GLN A 229 8.02 24.39 -5.66
N ASP A 230 9.18 23.88 -6.10
CA ASP A 230 10.34 24.71 -6.46
C ASP A 230 10.29 25.26 -7.89
N GLU A 231 9.65 24.53 -8.82
CA GLU A 231 9.55 24.90 -10.24
C GLU A 231 8.49 25.96 -10.52
N PHE A 232 7.41 26.00 -9.74
CA PHE A 232 6.36 27.00 -9.91
C PHE A 232 6.77 28.33 -9.29
N ALA A 233 7.03 29.38 -10.10
CA ALA A 233 7.18 30.75 -9.61
C ALA A 233 5.98 31.17 -8.73
N ARG A 234 6.20 32.03 -7.74
CA ARG A 234 5.20 32.38 -6.70
C ARG A 234 3.84 32.75 -7.31
N GLY A 235 2.76 32.05 -6.92
CA GLY A 235 1.39 32.51 -7.15
C GLY A 235 0.54 31.76 -8.19
N HIS A 236 0.95 30.58 -8.66
CA HIS A 236 0.07 29.80 -9.56
C HIS A 236 -1.15 29.21 -8.84
N LEU A 237 -2.29 29.28 -9.51
CA LEU A 237 -3.58 28.71 -9.09
C LEU A 237 -3.45 27.26 -8.60
N VAL A 238 -2.50 26.50 -9.16
CA VAL A 238 -2.24 25.07 -8.91
C VAL A 238 -2.11 24.69 -7.42
N PHE A 239 -1.73 25.61 -6.53
CA PHE A 239 -1.60 25.35 -5.08
C PHE A 239 -2.87 25.60 -4.25
N PHE A 240 -4.02 25.95 -4.86
CA PHE A 240 -5.26 26.12 -4.08
C PHE A 240 -5.67 24.84 -3.35
N THR A 241 -5.26 23.68 -3.87
CA THR A 241 -5.49 22.35 -3.29
C THR A 241 -4.34 21.86 -2.42
N ALA A 242 -3.22 22.59 -2.31
CA ALA A 242 -2.10 22.22 -1.44
C ALA A 242 -2.51 21.91 0.02
N PRO A 243 -3.48 22.62 0.63
CA PRO A 243 -3.97 22.25 1.97
C PRO A 243 -4.56 20.84 2.06
N LEU A 244 -5.06 20.26 0.96
CA LEU A 244 -5.57 18.87 0.94
C LEU A 244 -4.44 17.83 1.04
N THR A 245 -3.18 18.22 0.83
CA THR A 245 -2.05 17.30 1.00
C THR A 245 -1.80 16.99 2.49
N TRP A 246 -2.15 17.93 3.39
CA TRP A 246 -2.00 17.80 4.85
C TRP A 246 -2.89 16.73 5.48
N ILE A 247 -4.05 16.44 4.89
CA ILE A 247 -4.97 15.41 5.41
C ILE A 247 -4.57 14.00 4.99
N THR A 248 -3.71 13.86 3.98
CA THR A 248 -3.28 12.56 3.41
C THR A 248 -2.72 11.60 4.46
N PRO A 249 -1.73 11.96 5.32
CA PRO A 249 -1.19 11.01 6.29
C PRO A 249 -2.24 10.56 7.32
N TYR A 250 -3.17 11.44 7.70
CA TYR A 250 -4.26 11.12 8.62
C TYR A 250 -5.24 10.14 7.99
N ILE A 251 -5.63 10.38 6.73
CA ILE A 251 -6.55 9.50 6.01
C ILE A 251 -5.94 8.13 5.80
N PHE A 252 -4.65 8.06 5.43
CA PHE A 252 -3.94 6.79 5.33
C PHE A 252 -3.94 6.04 6.67
N PHE A 253 -3.55 6.71 7.76
CA PHE A 253 -3.50 6.08 9.09
C PHE A 253 -4.87 5.57 9.56
N ILE A 254 -5.92 6.39 9.40
CA ILE A 254 -7.30 6.02 9.74
C ILE A 254 -7.75 4.83 8.88
N ALA A 255 -7.50 4.87 7.56
CA ALA A 255 -7.87 3.79 6.66
C ALA A 255 -7.14 2.47 7.03
N ALA A 256 -5.84 2.52 7.31
CA ALA A 256 -5.05 1.36 7.70
C ALA A 256 -5.56 0.77 9.03
N SER A 257 -5.78 1.62 10.04
CA SER A 257 -6.27 1.20 11.36
C SER A 257 -7.69 0.62 11.30
N ALA A 258 -8.59 1.29 10.59
CA ALA A 258 -9.96 0.82 10.40
C ALA A 258 -10.00 -0.50 9.63
N THR A 259 -9.14 -0.67 8.62
CA THR A 259 -9.05 -1.92 7.86
C THR A 259 -8.49 -3.05 8.72
N ALA A 260 -7.44 -2.80 9.51
CA ALA A 260 -6.89 -3.79 10.42
C ALA A 260 -7.92 -4.25 11.45
N ALA A 261 -8.68 -3.32 12.04
CA ALA A 261 -9.77 -3.64 12.97
C ALA A 261 -10.89 -4.42 12.29
N PHE A 262 -11.31 -4.01 11.09
CA PHE A 262 -12.34 -4.70 10.30
C PHE A 262 -11.94 -6.14 9.96
N GLU A 263 -10.72 -6.35 9.49
CA GLU A 263 -10.23 -7.69 9.13
C GLU A 263 -10.00 -8.58 10.35
N ALA A 264 -9.51 -8.01 11.46
CA ALA A 264 -9.42 -8.71 12.74
C ALA A 264 -10.80 -9.17 13.24
N PHE A 265 -11.81 -8.32 13.10
CA PHE A 265 -13.20 -8.67 13.41
C PHE A 265 -13.68 -9.82 12.52
N LEU A 266 -13.50 -9.75 11.20
CA LEU A 266 -13.90 -10.84 10.30
C LEU A 266 -13.25 -12.19 10.65
N LEU A 267 -11.96 -12.17 11.03
CA LEU A 267 -11.24 -13.37 11.46
C LEU A 267 -11.77 -13.90 12.80
N HIS A 268 -12.03 -13.02 13.77
CA HIS A 268 -12.56 -13.40 15.08
C HIS A 268 -13.93 -14.10 14.97
N TYR A 269 -14.78 -13.63 14.06
CA TYR A 269 -16.11 -14.21 13.82
C TYR A 269 -16.13 -15.34 12.77
N ARG A 270 -14.97 -15.79 12.26
CA ARG A 270 -14.85 -16.82 11.20
C ARG A 270 -15.70 -16.54 9.96
N VAL A 271 -15.96 -15.27 9.67
CA VAL A 271 -16.77 -14.86 8.52
C VAL A 271 -15.81 -14.55 7.37
N THR A 272 -15.45 -15.53 6.52
CA THR A 272 -14.83 -15.14 5.25
C THR A 272 -15.93 -14.52 4.36
N PRO A 273 -15.69 -13.37 3.70
CA PRO A 273 -16.74 -12.69 2.92
C PRO A 273 -17.29 -13.53 1.76
N VAL A 274 -16.49 -14.47 1.25
CA VAL A 274 -16.88 -15.42 0.21
C VAL A 274 -17.76 -16.53 0.78
N GLU A 275 -17.43 -17.05 1.97
CA GLU A 275 -18.32 -17.99 2.67
C GLU A 275 -19.59 -17.29 3.11
N TYR A 276 -19.56 -16.05 3.61
CA TYR A 276 -20.77 -15.31 3.94
C TYR A 276 -21.68 -15.18 2.73
N ARG A 277 -21.21 -14.64 1.59
CA ARG A 277 -22.06 -14.55 0.37
C ARG A 277 -22.55 -15.90 -0.14
N ASN A 278 -21.73 -16.95 -0.09
CA ASN A 278 -22.14 -18.29 -0.50
C ASN A 278 -23.11 -18.93 0.49
N LEU A 279 -22.94 -18.70 1.79
CA LEU A 279 -23.80 -19.18 2.85
C LEU A 279 -25.14 -18.46 2.80
N THR A 280 -25.17 -17.13 2.64
CA THR A 280 -26.41 -16.36 2.47
C THR A 280 -27.15 -16.80 1.20
N ARG A 281 -26.43 -17.05 0.09
CA ARG A 281 -27.04 -17.61 -1.14
C ARG A 281 -27.56 -19.03 -0.95
N ARG A 282 -26.79 -19.91 -0.31
CA ARG A 282 -27.19 -21.31 -0.04
C ARG A 282 -28.37 -21.36 0.92
N LEU A 283 -28.40 -20.52 1.96
CA LEU A 283 -29.50 -20.37 2.89
C LEU A 283 -30.74 -19.76 2.22
N ALA A 284 -30.57 -18.74 1.38
CA ALA A 284 -31.67 -18.18 0.60
C ALA A 284 -32.27 -19.21 -0.38
N TYR A 285 -31.42 -19.98 -1.07
CA TYR A 285 -31.84 -21.06 -1.95
C TYR A 285 -32.55 -22.19 -1.17
N ALA A 286 -31.99 -22.63 -0.05
CA ALA A 286 -32.60 -23.64 0.83
C ALA A 286 -33.96 -23.18 1.36
N ARG A 287 -34.11 -21.92 1.79
CA ARG A 287 -35.40 -21.34 2.21
C ARG A 287 -36.42 -21.33 1.07
N LEU A 288 -36.00 -21.01 -0.16
CA LEU A 288 -36.88 -20.98 -1.32
C LEU A 288 -37.31 -22.40 -1.74
N TRP A 289 -36.39 -23.36 -1.68
CA TRP A 289 -36.65 -24.78 -1.93
C TRP A 289 -37.65 -25.36 -0.92
N LEU A 290 -37.45 -25.09 0.36
CA LEU A 290 -38.31 -25.56 1.46
C LEU A 290 -39.73 -25.00 1.41
N ARG A 291 -39.92 -23.79 0.89
CA ARG A 291 -41.27 -23.25 0.62
C ARG A 291 -42.01 -24.03 -0.45
N ARG A 292 -41.30 -24.62 -1.42
CA ARG A 292 -41.90 -25.39 -2.51
C ARG A 292 -42.04 -26.89 -2.19
N HIS A 293 -41.19 -27.41 -1.31
CA HIS A 293 -41.15 -28.83 -0.94
C HIS A 293 -41.17 -29.01 0.59
N PRO A 294 -42.30 -28.74 1.26
CA PRO A 294 -42.38 -28.78 2.72
C PRO A 294 -42.16 -30.18 3.32
N ARG A 295 -42.29 -31.24 2.53
CA ARG A 295 -42.01 -32.63 2.95
C ARG A 295 -40.51 -32.90 3.14
N ASP A 296 -39.64 -32.09 2.52
CA ASP A 296 -38.19 -32.27 2.59
C ASP A 296 -37.55 -31.56 3.81
N ARG A 297 -38.39 -30.93 4.66
CA ARG A 297 -37.97 -30.07 5.77
C ARG A 297 -37.03 -30.76 6.75
N ALA A 298 -37.35 -31.99 7.15
CA ALA A 298 -36.53 -32.77 8.08
C ALA A 298 -35.18 -33.23 7.49
N GLN A 299 -35.05 -33.26 6.16
CA GLN A 299 -33.81 -33.64 5.48
C GLN A 299 -32.93 -32.40 5.20
N ALA A 300 -33.55 -31.28 4.82
CA ALA A 300 -32.85 -30.01 4.66
C ALA A 300 -32.36 -29.44 6.00
N GLU A 301 -33.13 -29.57 7.08
CA GLU A 301 -32.70 -29.19 8.44
C GLU A 301 -31.44 -29.97 8.81
N ARG A 302 -31.41 -31.29 8.62
CA ARG A 302 -30.20 -32.10 8.84
C ARG A 302 -29.01 -31.69 7.96
N GLY A 303 -29.24 -31.33 6.69
CA GLY A 303 -28.20 -30.82 5.80
C GLY A 303 -27.64 -29.46 6.23
N VAL A 304 -28.50 -28.56 6.71
CA VAL A 304 -28.09 -27.24 7.25
C VAL A 304 -27.35 -27.41 8.57
N THR A 305 -27.83 -28.27 9.48
CA THR A 305 -27.11 -28.59 10.73
C THR A 305 -25.77 -29.25 10.44
N GLY A 306 -25.66 -30.09 9.42
CA GLY A 306 -24.38 -30.67 8.97
C GLY A 306 -23.40 -29.64 8.41
N ILE A 307 -23.90 -28.63 7.68
CA ILE A 307 -23.08 -27.51 7.19
C ILE A 307 -22.63 -26.63 8.37
N ILE A 308 -23.51 -26.35 9.34
CA ILE A 308 -23.17 -25.59 10.56
C ILE A 308 -22.15 -26.35 11.41
N ALA A 309 -22.35 -27.66 11.63
CA ALA A 309 -21.43 -28.49 12.40
C ALA A 309 -20.06 -28.69 11.70
N ALA A 310 -20.02 -28.67 10.37
CA ALA A 310 -18.77 -28.67 9.62
C ALA A 310 -18.03 -27.32 9.75
N LEU A 311 -18.75 -26.20 9.76
CA LEU A 311 -18.20 -24.85 10.00
C LEU A 311 -17.73 -24.63 11.45
N GLU A 312 -18.29 -25.36 12.41
CA GLU A 312 -17.85 -25.34 13.83
C GLU A 312 -16.61 -26.21 14.10
N ARG A 313 -16.29 -27.16 13.21
CA ARG A 313 -15.15 -28.09 13.37
C ARG A 313 -13.86 -27.65 12.68
N ASP A 314 -13.94 -26.76 11.68
CA ASP A 314 -12.79 -26.09 11.04
C ASP A 314 -12.43 -24.78 11.74
#